data_AF-A0AAV5ZC67-F1
#
_entry.id   AF-A0AAV5ZC67-F1
#
_cell.length_a   1.000
_cell.length_b   1.000
_cell.length_c   1.000
_cell.angle_alpha   90.00
_cell.angle_beta   90.00
_cell.angle_gamma   90.00
#
_symmetry.space_group_name_H-M   'P 1'
#
loop_
_entity.id
_entity.type
_entity.pdbx_description
1 polymer ?
#
loop_
_entity_poly.entity_id
_entity_poly.type
_entity_poly.pdbx_seq_one_letter_code
_entity_poly.pdbx_strand_id
1 'polypeptide(L)'
;MSQSLTDWLQQSRFVVVAVDPARRSVRIKGEAEACTDIACSERTLVVTDEGTAPDLTALNAGDIVKIEEASGRPERIVVVRRVWEELTTPEW
;
A
#
# COMPACT_ATOMS: atom_id res chain seq x y z
N MET A 1 -9.53 -26.81 0.51
CA MET A 1 -8.61 -25.87 -0.15
C MET A 1 -8.13 -24.89 0.91
N SER A 2 -7.13 -25.27 1.72
CA SER A 2 -6.53 -24.40 2.73
C SER A 2 -5.53 -23.49 2.04
N GLN A 3 -5.94 -22.26 1.71
CA GLN A 3 -5.00 -21.21 1.31
C GLN A 3 -4.02 -21.03 2.46
N SER A 4 -2.74 -21.31 2.22
CA SER A 4 -1.71 -21.21 3.26
C SER A 4 -1.60 -19.76 3.71
N LEU A 5 -1.46 -19.51 5.01
CA LEU A 5 -1.33 -18.16 5.58
C LEU A 5 -0.24 -17.35 4.85
N THR A 6 0.83 -18.01 4.41
CA THR A 6 1.95 -17.43 3.66
C THR A 6 1.55 -16.98 2.25
N ASP A 7 0.66 -17.72 1.59
CA ASP A 7 0.13 -17.40 0.26
C ASP A 7 -0.79 -16.17 0.33
N TRP A 8 -1.61 -16.08 1.38
CA TRP A 8 -2.40 -14.87 1.66
C TRP A 8 -1.53 -13.65 2.03
N LEU A 9 -0.43 -13.86 2.75
CA LEU A 9 0.55 -12.82 3.10
C LEU A 9 1.37 -12.32 1.90
N GLN A 10 1.58 -13.15 0.87
CA GLN A 10 2.25 -12.76 -0.38
C GLN A 10 1.29 -12.10 -1.38
N GLN A 11 0.04 -12.56 -1.48
CA GLN A 11 -0.92 -12.12 -2.51
C GLN A 11 -1.43 -10.68 -2.36
N SER A 12 -1.19 -9.99 -1.25
CA SER A 12 -1.75 -8.65 -1.01
C SER A 12 -0.72 -7.53 -0.93
N ARG A 13 0.50 -7.73 -1.45
CA ARG A 13 1.49 -6.66 -1.55
C ARG A 13 1.37 -5.95 -2.89
N PHE A 14 1.28 -4.64 -2.83
CA PHE A 14 1.18 -3.79 -4.00
C PHE A 14 2.24 -2.71 -3.95
N VAL A 15 2.82 -2.38 -5.09
CA VAL A 15 3.71 -1.23 -5.24
C VAL A 15 2.87 -0.01 -5.54
N VAL A 16 3.00 1.05 -4.74
CA VAL A 16 2.39 2.35 -5.03
C VAL A 16 3.09 2.93 -6.26
N VAL A 17 2.35 3.18 -7.33
CA VAL A 17 2.87 3.80 -8.56
C VAL A 17 2.70 5.31 -8.51
N ALA A 18 1.55 5.76 -8.01
CA ALA A 18 1.23 7.18 -7.89
C ALA A 18 0.18 7.40 -6.79
N VAL A 19 0.22 8.56 -6.17
CA VAL A 19 -0.77 9.01 -5.18
C VAL A 19 -1.40 10.30 -5.70
N ASP A 20 -2.72 10.33 -5.80
CA ASP A 20 -3.50 11.52 -6.14
C ASP A 20 -4.34 11.93 -4.92
N PRO A 21 -3.82 12.84 -4.07
CA PRO A 21 -4.56 13.29 -2.88
C PRO A 21 -5.77 14.15 -3.23
N ALA A 22 -5.77 14.82 -4.39
CA ALA A 22 -6.89 15.67 -4.83
C ALA A 22 -8.11 14.81 -5.23
N ARG A 23 -7.87 13.67 -5.89
CA ARG A 23 -8.90 12.70 -6.27
C ARG A 23 -9.10 11.59 -5.24
N ARG A 24 -8.32 11.60 -4.16
CA ARG A 24 -8.25 10.55 -3.13
C ARG A 24 -8.14 9.17 -3.76
N SER A 25 -7.21 9.02 -4.69
CA SER A 25 -6.96 7.74 -5.35
C SER A 25 -5.49 7.37 -5.29
N VAL A 26 -5.22 6.09 -5.11
CA VAL A 26 -3.87 5.54 -5.18
C VAL A 26 -3.80 4.59 -6.37
N ARG A 27 -2.82 4.79 -7.24
CA ARG A 27 -2.50 3.83 -8.27
C ARG A 27 -1.52 2.82 -7.71
N ILE A 28 -1.89 1.55 -7.78
CA ILE A 28 -1.09 0.44 -7.29
C ILE A 28 -0.77 -0.55 -8.40
N LYS A 29 0.33 -1.28 -8.24
CA LYS A 29 0.76 -2.35 -9.13
C LYS A 29 0.89 -3.65 -8.35
N GLY A 30 0.14 -4.67 -8.77
CA GLY A 30 0.22 -6.02 -8.21
C GLY A 30 1.20 -6.92 -8.98
N GLU A 31 1.28 -8.18 -8.58
CA GLU A 31 2.20 -9.19 -9.16
C GLU A 31 1.97 -9.42 -10.66
N ALA A 32 0.73 -9.30 -11.15
CA ALA A 32 0.40 -9.41 -12.57
C ALA A 32 0.88 -8.21 -13.42
N GLU A 33 1.70 -7.33 -12.85
CA GLU A 33 2.23 -6.09 -13.44
C GLU A 33 1.15 -5.08 -13.89
N ALA A 34 -0.12 -5.36 -13.58
CA ALA A 34 -1.25 -4.51 -13.91
C ALA A 34 -1.37 -3.35 -12.91
N CYS A 35 -1.51 -2.14 -13.45
CA CYS A 35 -1.83 -0.95 -12.66
C CYS A 35 -3.33 -0.87 -12.42
N THR A 36 -3.72 -0.69 -11.16
CA THR A 36 -5.12 -0.50 -10.75
C THR A 36 -5.24 0.79 -9.94
N ASP A 37 -6.25 1.59 -10.26
CA ASP A 37 -6.58 2.79 -9.49
C ASP A 37 -7.57 2.42 -8.39
N ILE A 38 -7.18 2.66 -7.13
CA ILE A 38 -8.00 2.41 -5.95
C ILE A 38 -8.55 3.75 -5.46
N ALA A 39 -9.87 3.87 -5.42
CA ALA A 39 -10.53 5.02 -4.81
C ALA A 39 -10.55 4.87 -3.28
N CYS A 40 -10.02 5.86 -2.57
CA CYS A 40 -9.96 5.91 -1.12
C CYS A 40 -11.06 6.83 -0.57
N SER A 41 -11.62 6.46 0.57
CA SER A 41 -12.62 7.26 1.27
C SER A 41 -11.95 8.19 2.29
N GLU A 42 -12.70 9.11 2.90
CA GLU A 42 -12.19 9.96 4.00
C GLU A 42 -11.86 9.15 5.26
N ARG A 43 -12.33 7.90 5.32
CA ARG A 43 -12.09 6.98 6.43
C ARG A 43 -10.90 6.06 6.18
N THR A 44 -10.30 6.12 4.99
CA THR A 44 -9.18 5.27 4.64
C THR A 44 -7.94 5.77 5.40
N LEU A 45 -7.40 4.92 6.26
CA LEU A 45 -6.22 5.22 7.08
C LEU A 45 -4.97 4.67 6.43
N VAL A 46 -3.88 5.44 6.45
CA VAL A 46 -2.55 4.96 6.08
C VAL A 46 -1.82 4.56 7.37
N VAL A 47 -1.40 3.31 7.47
CA VAL A 47 -0.68 2.79 8.63
C VAL A 47 0.79 2.62 8.23
N THR A 48 1.68 3.25 8.98
CA THR A 48 3.13 3.24 8.76
C THR A 48 3.83 2.82 10.05
N ASP A 49 5.14 2.56 10.01
CA ASP A 49 5.94 2.29 11.21
C ASP A 49 5.93 3.49 12.19
N GLU A 50 5.89 4.71 11.66
CA GLU A 50 5.87 5.97 12.42
C GLU A 50 4.49 6.27 13.05
N GLY A 51 3.46 5.50 12.67
CA GLY A 51 2.09 5.65 13.16
C GLY A 51 1.04 5.66 12.05
N THR A 52 -0.16 6.09 12.40
CA THR A 52 -1.34 6.10 11.51
C THR A 52 -1.66 7.51 11.05
N ALA A 53 -1.70 7.74 9.74
CA ALA A 53 -2.15 8.98 9.12
C ALA A 53 -3.59 8.84 8.60
N PRO A 54 -4.45 9.86 8.76
CA PRO A 54 -5.84 9.83 8.29
C PRO A 54 -5.99 10.10 6.78
N ASP A 55 -4.89 10.25 6.06
CA ASP A 55 -4.88 10.66 4.66
C ASP A 55 -3.69 10.06 3.89
N LEU A 56 -3.72 10.20 2.57
CA LEU A 56 -2.78 9.56 1.65
C LEU A 56 -1.40 10.23 1.60
N THR A 57 -1.19 11.37 2.27
CA THR A 57 0.09 12.12 2.18
C THR A 57 1.28 11.35 2.74
N ALA A 58 1.03 10.36 3.60
CA ALA A 58 2.06 9.48 4.15
C ALA A 58 2.53 8.39 3.17
N LEU A 59 1.90 8.26 1.98
CA LEU A 59 2.29 7.30 0.94
C LEU A 59 3.20 7.95 -0.09
N ASN A 60 4.20 7.19 -0.56
CA ASN A 60 5.08 7.61 -1.63
C ASN A 60 5.07 6.61 -2.79
N ALA A 61 5.33 7.09 -4.00
CA ALA A 61 5.57 6.21 -5.14
C ALA A 61 6.79 5.32 -4.87
N GLY A 62 6.64 4.02 -5.12
CA GLY A 62 7.60 2.97 -4.81
C GLY A 62 7.36 2.28 -3.46
N ASP A 63 6.52 2.83 -2.57
CA ASP A 63 6.19 2.14 -1.32
C ASP A 63 5.49 0.81 -1.61
N ILE A 64 5.81 -0.22 -0.83
CA ILE A 64 5.08 -1.48 -0.85
C ILE A 64 4.03 -1.41 0.25
N VAL A 65 2.78 -1.62 -0.14
CA VAL A 65 1.63 -1.54 0.74
C VAL A 65 0.82 -2.83 0.72
N LYS A 66 0.10 -3.09 1.80
CA LYS A 66 -1.01 -4.02 1.87
C LYS A 66 -2.30 -3.22 2.00
N ILE A 67 -3.30 -3.58 1.20
CA ILE A 67 -4.63 -2.98 1.29
C ILE A 67 -5.51 -3.90 2.12
N GLU A 68 -6.06 -3.37 3.21
CA GLU A 68 -7.08 -4.05 4.00
C GLU A 68 -8.44 -3.42 3.67
N GLU A 69 -9.33 -4.26 3.17
CA GLU A 69 -10.66 -3.87 2.74
C GLU A 69 -11.70 -4.29 3.77
N ALA A 70 -12.67 -3.42 4.02
CA ALA A 70 -13.89 -3.79 4.71
C ALA A 70 -15.09 -3.41 3.85
N SER A 71 -16.05 -4.33 3.72
CA SER A 71 -17.26 -4.12 2.93
C SER A 71 -16.99 -3.72 1.46
N GLY A 72 -15.90 -4.25 0.87
CA GLY A 72 -15.53 -4.00 -0.54
C GLY A 72 -14.95 -2.61 -0.81
N ARG A 73 -14.43 -1.93 0.22
CA ARG A 73 -13.72 -0.65 0.09
C ARG A 73 -12.43 -0.67 0.93
N PRO A 74 -11.40 0.10 0.54
CA PRO A 74 -10.17 0.20 1.32
C PRO A 74 -10.43 0.95 2.63
N GLU A 75 -10.22 0.29 3.75
CA GLU A 75 -10.24 0.92 5.08
C GLU A 75 -8.84 1.27 5.56
N ARG A 76 -7.85 0.42 5.28
CA ARG A 76 -6.47 0.65 5.71
C ARG A 76 -5.49 0.35 4.59
N ILE A 77 -4.53 1.23 4.41
CA ILE A 77 -3.38 1.02 3.54
C ILE A 77 -2.18 0.90 4.46
N VAL A 78 -1.71 -0.32 4.66
CA VAL A 78 -0.59 -0.62 5.56
C VAL A 78 0.69 -0.61 4.75
N VAL A 79 1.59 0.31 5.06
CA VAL A 79 2.91 0.39 4.44
C VAL A 79 3.78 -0.71 5.05
N VAL A 80 4.21 -1.66 4.21
CA VAL A 80 5.02 -2.81 4.62
C VAL A 80 6.49 -2.63 4.30
N ARG A 81 6.84 -1.75 3.35
CA ARG A 81 8.21 -1.36 3.04
C ARG A 81 8.24 0.03 2.39
N ARG A 82 9.17 0.88 2.79
CA ARG A 82 9.36 2.19 2.16
C ARG A 82 10.28 2.11 0.96
N VAL A 83 10.06 2.98 -0.02
CA VAL A 83 10.92 3.08 -1.21
C VAL A 83 12.36 3.50 -0.85
N TRP A 84 12.57 4.33 0.17
CA TRP A 84 13.89 4.85 0.55
C TRP A 84 14.71 3.92 1.45
N GLU A 85 14.11 2.85 1.99
CA GLU A 85 14.86 1.86 2.78
C GLU A 85 15.82 1.02 1.93
N GLU A 86 15.71 1.04 0.59
CA GLU A 86 16.68 0.39 -0.31
C GLU A 86 17.94 1.24 -0.59
N LEU A 87 17.96 2.51 -0.19
CA LEU A 87 19.10 3.41 -0.43
C LEU A 87 20.08 3.50 0.76
N THR A 88 19.79 2.84 1.87
CA THR A 88 20.55 2.97 3.12
C THR A 88 21.29 1.70 3.54
N THR A 89 21.52 0.73 2.64
CA THR A 89 22.59 -0.25 2.84
C THR A 89 23.92 0.39 2.40
N PRO A 90 24.74 0.93 3.32
CA PRO A 90 26.13 1.19 2.99
C PRO A 90 26.81 -0.18 2.80
N GLU A 91 27.12 -0.50 1.56
CA GLU A 91 28.16 -1.46 1.24
C GLU A 91 29.52 -0.82 1.57
N TRP A 92 29.99 -1.03 2.80
CA TRP A 92 31.39 -0.79 3.21
C TRP A 92 32.14 -2.11 3.35
#